data_AF-A0A090U3S9-F1
#
_entry.id   AF-A0A090U3S9-F1
#
_cell.length_a   1.000
_cell.length_b   1.000
_cell.length_c   1.000
_cell.angle_alpha   90.00
_cell.angle_beta   90.00
_cell.angle_gamma   90.00
#
_symmetry.space_group_name_H-M   'P 1'
#
loop_
_entity.id
_entity.type
_entity.pdbx_description
1 polymer ?
#
loop_
_entity_poly.entity_id
_entity_poly.type
_entity_poly.pdbx_seq_one_letter_code
_entity_poly.pdbx_strand_id
1 'polypeptide(L)'
;MRALISRLQLLRDQVRRHLGVLLFDSIRQTSAIEPSCLKHIVFLRTDAKLGDAFVSSFVFEDIKAHNPDIKITVVTSPNMRSLFLDHLGADAVVELKKRPSYTEITKACIEIGACDLLVSLNLKPKMKDLFFLKQCKAKHIAGLDDSLKSVDIKLGEKTRDLHFADKFATLLQQVGIEAHPQRYVIPQTTESRRTAAEFIDMQKLTRFAVINAYGSGNARKLNTASVHRLVEMIKNRTRA
;
A
#
# COMPACT_ATOMS: atom_id res chain seq x y z
N MET A 1 23.07 -3.77 -24.19
CA MET A 1 23.60 -3.66 -22.80
C MET A 1 22.51 -3.56 -21.72
N ARG A 2 21.57 -2.59 -21.78
CA ARG A 2 20.48 -2.45 -20.77
C ARG A 2 19.55 -3.66 -20.64
N ALA A 3 19.20 -4.31 -21.75
CA ALA A 3 18.36 -5.52 -21.74
C ALA A 3 19.04 -6.72 -21.04
N LEU A 4 20.36 -6.86 -21.21
CA LEU A 4 21.14 -7.93 -20.57
C LEU A 4 21.22 -7.71 -19.05
N ILE A 5 21.48 -6.48 -18.62
CA ILE A 5 21.48 -6.09 -17.20
C ILE A 5 20.11 -6.34 -16.56
N SER A 6 19.02 -6.00 -17.27
CA SER A 6 17.66 -6.25 -16.79
C SER A 6 17.36 -7.75 -16.63
N ARG A 7 17.80 -8.59 -17.58
CA ARG A 7 17.66 -10.05 -17.47
C ARG A 7 18.43 -10.63 -16.29
N LEU A 8 19.68 -10.21 -16.08
CA LEU A 8 20.49 -10.63 -14.95
C LEU A 8 19.88 -10.21 -13.61
N GLN A 9 19.33 -8.99 -13.53
CA GLN A 9 18.63 -8.51 -12.35
C GLN A 9 17.36 -9.34 -12.05
N LEU A 10 16.58 -9.66 -13.08
CA LEU A 10 15.39 -10.50 -12.96
C LEU A 10 15.75 -11.90 -12.45
N LEU A 11 16.76 -12.54 -13.03
CA LEU A 11 17.21 -13.88 -12.63
C LEU A 11 17.69 -13.88 -11.18
N ARG A 12 18.51 -12.91 -10.79
CA ARG A 12 18.95 -12.76 -9.39
C ARG A 12 17.77 -12.60 -8.44
N ASP A 13 16.77 -11.80 -8.81
CA ASP A 13 15.60 -11.56 -7.96
C ASP A 13 14.72 -12.83 -7.86
N GLN A 14 14.62 -13.63 -8.93
CA GLN A 14 13.96 -14.95 -8.92
C GLN A 14 14.68 -15.95 -8.01
N VAL A 15 16.01 -16.07 -8.12
CA VAL A 15 16.82 -16.95 -7.27
C VAL A 15 16.68 -16.55 -5.80
N ARG A 16 16.78 -15.25 -5.49
CA ARG A 16 16.60 -14.74 -4.13
C ARG A 16 15.21 -15.02 -3.57
N ARG A 17 14.16 -14.89 -4.39
CA ARG A 17 12.80 -15.25 -3.98
C ARG A 17 12.70 -16.74 -3.68
N HIS A 18 13.22 -17.60 -4.56
CA HIS A 18 13.20 -19.05 -4.34
C HIS A 18 13.91 -19.45 -3.04
N LEU A 19 15.11 -18.91 -2.81
CA LEU A 19 15.83 -19.10 -1.53
C LEU A 19 15.03 -18.56 -0.35
N GLY A 20 14.40 -17.40 -0.49
CA GLY A 20 13.52 -16.83 0.54
C GLY A 20 12.34 -17.73 0.88
N VAL A 21 11.71 -18.36 -0.11
CA VAL A 21 10.61 -19.32 0.12
C VAL A 21 11.14 -20.53 0.87
N LEU A 22 12.26 -21.11 0.43
CA LEU A 22 12.86 -22.27 1.11
C LEU A 22 13.25 -21.98 2.57
N LEU A 23 13.76 -20.78 2.86
CA LEU A 23 14.25 -20.42 4.19
C LEU A 23 13.16 -19.94 5.15
N PHE A 24 12.15 -19.22 4.65
CA PHE A 24 11.25 -18.44 5.48
C PHE A 24 9.78 -18.82 5.34
N ASP A 25 9.38 -19.48 4.25
CA ASP A 25 8.00 -19.93 4.09
C ASP A 25 7.79 -21.25 4.84
N SER A 26 6.85 -21.24 5.77
CA SER A 26 6.53 -22.40 6.62
C SER A 26 5.05 -22.45 6.88
N ILE A 27 4.49 -23.67 6.98
CA ILE A 27 3.09 -23.87 7.32
C ILE A 27 2.85 -23.29 8.71
N ARG A 28 1.78 -22.51 8.86
CA ARG A 28 1.28 -22.04 10.14
C ARG A 28 0.04 -22.86 10.50
N GLN A 29 -0.02 -23.34 11.73
CA GLN A 29 -1.27 -23.88 12.27
C GLN A 29 -2.15 -22.70 12.64
N THR A 30 -3.26 -22.52 11.93
CA THR A 30 -4.20 -21.43 12.15
C THR A 30 -5.60 -21.98 12.39
N SER A 31 -6.33 -21.37 13.32
CA SER A 31 -7.76 -21.60 13.51
C SER A 31 -8.57 -20.76 12.52
N ALA A 32 -9.89 -20.92 12.49
CA ALA A 32 -10.73 -19.91 11.85
C ALA A 32 -10.52 -18.55 12.53
N ILE A 33 -10.67 -17.47 11.76
CA ILE A 33 -10.62 -16.11 12.29
C ILE A 33 -11.97 -15.80 12.91
N GLU A 34 -11.94 -15.43 14.20
CA GLU A 34 -13.10 -14.89 14.89
C GLU A 34 -12.99 -13.36 14.88
N PRO A 35 -13.89 -12.66 14.17
CA PRO A 35 -13.84 -11.19 14.02
C PRO A 35 -13.77 -10.47 15.37
N SER A 36 -14.56 -10.94 16.35
CA SER A 36 -14.61 -10.42 17.73
C SER A 36 -13.30 -10.55 18.51
N CYS A 37 -12.37 -11.38 18.05
CA CYS A 37 -11.09 -11.61 18.72
C CYS A 37 -9.94 -10.79 18.13
N LEU A 38 -10.16 -10.06 17.03
CA LEU A 38 -9.16 -9.17 16.45
C LEU A 38 -8.90 -8.01 17.41
N LYS A 39 -7.64 -7.82 17.81
CA LYS A 39 -7.19 -6.71 18.66
C LYS A 39 -6.03 -5.93 18.05
N HIS A 40 -5.22 -6.58 17.21
CA HIS A 40 -4.09 -5.93 16.56
C HIS A 40 -3.92 -6.39 15.11
N ILE A 41 -4.07 -5.45 14.18
CA ILE A 41 -3.89 -5.64 12.74
C ILE A 41 -2.67 -4.85 12.27
N VAL A 42 -1.81 -5.51 11.50
CA VAL A 42 -0.58 -4.94 10.97
C VAL A 42 -0.63 -4.90 9.45
N PHE A 43 -0.42 -3.73 8.85
CA PHE A 43 -0.35 -3.56 7.39
C PHE A 43 1.10 -3.36 6.93
N LEU A 44 1.62 -4.27 6.11
CA LEU A 44 2.94 -4.14 5.49
C LEU A 44 2.83 -3.33 4.18
N ARG A 45 3.12 -2.03 4.24
CA ARG A 45 3.03 -1.05 3.13
C ARG A 45 4.40 -0.43 2.80
N THR A 46 5.40 -1.26 2.55
CA THR A 46 6.76 -0.82 2.17
C THR A 46 6.89 -0.41 0.69
N ASP A 47 5.80 -0.42 -0.07
CA ASP A 47 5.78 -0.09 -1.51
C ASP A 47 5.82 1.41 -1.81
N ALA A 48 5.61 2.26 -0.80
CA ALA A 48 5.58 3.72 -0.89
C ALA A 48 4.64 4.24 -2.00
N LYS A 49 3.55 3.53 -2.26
CA LYS A 49 2.60 3.89 -3.31
C LYS A 49 1.48 4.75 -2.75
N LEU A 50 1.58 6.06 -3.02
CA LEU A 50 0.62 7.06 -2.55
C LEU A 50 -0.81 6.81 -3.07
N GLY A 51 -0.96 6.52 -4.37
CA GLY A 51 -2.28 6.26 -4.96
C GLY A 51 -2.97 5.05 -4.33
N ASP A 52 -2.24 3.94 -4.19
CA ASP A 52 -2.70 2.72 -3.53
C ASP A 52 -2.97 2.92 -2.02
N ALA A 53 -2.49 3.99 -1.39
CA ALA A 53 -2.79 4.33 0.00
C ALA A 53 -4.08 5.15 0.11
N PHE A 54 -4.31 6.08 -0.82
CA PHE A 54 -5.57 6.85 -0.88
C PHE A 54 -6.75 5.94 -1.20
N VAL A 55 -6.71 5.19 -2.31
CA VAL A 55 -7.85 4.35 -2.71
C VAL A 55 -8.16 3.22 -1.72
N SER A 56 -7.26 2.95 -0.77
CA SER A 56 -7.46 1.97 0.30
C SER A 56 -7.62 2.62 1.68
N SER A 57 -7.88 3.92 1.79
CA SER A 57 -7.92 4.59 3.10
C SER A 57 -9.16 4.25 3.90
N PHE A 58 -10.27 3.84 3.27
CA PHE A 58 -11.48 3.39 3.95
C PHE A 58 -11.21 2.28 4.97
N VAL A 59 -10.17 1.47 4.72
CA VAL A 59 -9.86 0.27 5.49
C VAL A 59 -9.73 0.57 6.98
N PHE A 60 -9.12 1.70 7.34
CA PHE A 60 -8.87 2.01 8.75
C PHE A 60 -10.15 2.53 9.43
N GLU A 61 -10.92 3.36 8.73
CA GLU A 61 -12.23 3.83 9.20
C GLU A 61 -13.18 2.65 9.42
N ASP A 62 -13.26 1.71 8.47
CA ASP A 62 -14.14 0.54 8.56
C ASP A 62 -13.72 -0.43 9.69
N ILE A 63 -12.42 -0.63 9.90
CA ILE A 63 -11.92 -1.39 11.06
C ILE A 63 -12.33 -0.72 12.37
N LYS A 64 -12.17 0.60 12.47
CA LYS A 64 -12.51 1.35 13.68
C LYS A 64 -14.02 1.44 13.92
N ALA A 65 -14.82 1.49 12.85
CA ALA A 65 -16.27 1.44 12.92
C ALA A 65 -16.77 0.07 13.43
N HIS A 66 -16.09 -1.01 13.03
CA HIS A 66 -16.36 -2.35 13.55
C HIS A 66 -15.97 -2.48 15.03
N ASN A 67 -14.75 -2.08 15.39
CA ASN A 67 -14.30 -2.06 16.77
C ASN A 67 -13.19 -1.00 16.96
N PRO A 68 -13.44 0.09 17.71
CA PRO A 68 -12.47 1.18 17.90
C PRO A 68 -11.21 0.74 18.67
N ASP A 69 -11.30 -0.34 19.45
CA ASP A 69 -10.20 -0.86 20.27
C ASP A 69 -9.18 -1.68 19.45
N ILE A 70 -9.49 -2.01 18.18
CA ILE A 70 -8.53 -2.68 17.31
C ILE A 70 -7.36 -1.72 17.04
N LYS A 71 -6.17 -2.12 17.47
CA LYS A 71 -4.93 -1.42 17.15
C LYS A 71 -4.56 -1.68 15.68
N ILE A 72 -4.30 -0.61 14.94
CA ILE A 72 -3.83 -0.62 13.56
C ILE A 72 -2.39 -0.12 13.52
N THR A 73 -1.45 -1.01 13.18
CA THR A 73 -0.05 -0.65 12.97
C THR A 73 0.30 -0.73 11.48
N VAL A 74 0.86 0.35 10.93
CA VAL A 74 1.33 0.36 9.53
C VAL A 74 2.84 0.32 9.48
N VAL A 75 3.39 -0.62 8.71
CA VAL A 75 4.82 -0.71 8.43
C VAL A 75 5.09 -0.07 7.08
N THR A 76 5.75 1.08 7.06
CA THR A 76 5.91 1.88 5.84
C THR A 76 7.26 2.59 5.79
N SER A 77 7.55 3.29 4.69
CA SER A 77 8.74 4.13 4.58
C SER A 77 8.57 5.47 5.34
N PRO A 78 9.67 6.08 5.83
CA PRO A 78 9.61 7.32 6.62
C PRO A 78 8.82 8.45 5.95
N ASN A 79 8.92 8.60 4.62
CA ASN A 79 8.20 9.62 3.85
C ASN A 79 6.68 9.42 3.79
N MET A 80 6.18 8.25 4.17
CA MET A 80 4.75 7.92 4.21
C MET A 80 4.21 7.91 5.64
N ARG A 81 5.06 8.16 6.66
CA ARG A 81 4.69 8.12 8.07
C ARG A 81 3.49 9.01 8.36
N SER A 82 3.63 10.31 8.07
CA SER A 82 2.62 11.31 8.37
C SER A 82 1.30 11.03 7.66
N LEU A 83 1.34 10.50 6.43
CA LEU A 83 0.13 10.09 5.74
C LEU A 83 -0.67 9.07 6.56
N PHE A 84 -0.05 7.97 6.98
CA PHE A 84 -0.78 6.93 7.69
C PHE A 84 -1.16 7.32 9.11
N LEU A 85 -0.26 7.98 9.84
CA LEU A 85 -0.46 8.34 11.25
C LEU A 85 -1.42 9.53 11.40
N ASP A 86 -1.21 10.60 10.64
CA ASP A 86 -1.88 11.89 10.88
C ASP A 86 -3.13 12.07 10.01
N HIS A 87 -3.29 11.26 8.95
CA HIS A 87 -4.33 11.49 7.95
C HIS A 87 -5.21 10.29 7.60
N LEU A 88 -4.67 9.06 7.61
CA LEU A 88 -5.47 7.89 7.23
C LEU A 88 -6.03 7.11 8.44
N GLY A 89 -5.56 7.39 9.66
CA GLY A 89 -6.14 6.82 10.90
C GLY A 89 -5.44 5.54 11.41
N ALA A 90 -4.15 5.36 11.13
CA ALA A 90 -3.37 4.32 11.81
C ALA A 90 -3.06 4.75 13.25
N ASP A 91 -3.09 3.82 14.20
CA ASP A 91 -2.73 4.11 15.60
C ASP A 91 -1.21 4.18 15.80
N ALA A 92 -0.45 3.42 15.00
CA ALA A 92 1.00 3.37 15.07
C ALA A 92 1.64 3.18 13.69
N VAL A 93 2.85 3.71 13.54
CA VAL A 93 3.68 3.52 12.34
C VAL A 93 5.07 3.03 12.74
N VAL A 94 5.48 1.91 12.13
CA VAL A 94 6.84 1.37 12.22
C VAL A 94 7.56 1.62 10.90
N GLU A 95 8.71 2.28 10.96
CA GLU A 95 9.41 2.74 9.77
C GLU A 95 10.44 1.74 9.26
N LEU A 96 10.36 1.43 7.97
CA LEU A 96 11.37 0.67 7.24
C LEU A 96 11.82 1.43 6.00
N LYS A 97 13.13 1.68 5.91
CA LYS A 97 13.74 2.22 4.69
C LYS A 97 13.53 1.26 3.52
N LYS A 98 13.58 1.77 2.28
CA LYS A 98 13.36 1.01 1.03
C LYS A 98 14.16 -0.29 0.88
N ARG A 99 15.32 -0.40 1.54
CA ARG A 99 16.19 -1.58 1.52
C ARG A 99 16.69 -1.89 2.94
N PRO A 100 15.80 -2.34 3.84
CA PRO A 100 16.17 -2.58 5.22
C PRO A 100 17.08 -3.80 5.31
N SER A 101 17.99 -3.83 6.28
CA SER A 101 18.75 -5.01 6.67
C SER A 101 17.86 -6.01 7.40
N TYR A 102 18.33 -7.25 7.57
CA TYR A 102 17.62 -8.25 8.38
C TYR A 102 17.47 -7.77 9.83
N THR A 103 18.50 -7.15 10.40
CA THR A 103 18.46 -6.58 11.75
C THR A 103 17.41 -5.48 11.89
N GLU A 104 17.26 -4.60 10.89
CA GLU A 104 16.22 -3.58 10.89
C GLU A 104 14.81 -4.19 10.82
N ILE A 105 14.63 -5.24 10.02
CA ILE A 105 13.36 -5.99 9.98
C ILE A 105 13.07 -6.65 11.33
N THR A 106 14.07 -7.29 11.94
CA THR A 106 13.91 -7.92 13.26
C THR A 106 13.52 -6.89 14.32
N LYS A 107 14.17 -5.72 14.35
CA LYS A 107 13.81 -4.62 15.26
C LYS A 107 12.37 -4.15 15.04
N ALA A 108 11.97 -3.95 13.79
CA ALA A 108 10.59 -3.59 13.46
C ALA A 108 9.59 -4.66 13.94
N CYS A 109 9.86 -5.95 13.74
CA CYS A 109 8.98 -7.02 14.23
C CYS A 109 8.92 -7.10 15.76
N ILE A 110 10.02 -6.78 16.46
CA ILE A 110 10.04 -6.70 17.93
C ILE A 110 9.19 -5.53 18.41
N GLU A 111 9.31 -4.36 17.77
CA GLU A 111 8.52 -3.16 18.08
C GLU A 111 7.02 -3.38 17.86
N ILE A 112 6.65 -4.07 16.78
CA ILE A 112 5.25 -4.45 16.50
C ILE A 112 4.73 -5.42 17.56
N GLY A 113 5.54 -6.38 18.00
CA GLY A 113 5.11 -7.45 18.89
C GLY A 113 4.23 -8.49 18.21
N ALA A 114 3.41 -9.20 19.01
CA ALA A 114 2.43 -10.13 18.47
C ALA A 114 1.22 -9.39 17.88
N CYS A 115 0.67 -9.93 16.80
CA CYS A 115 -0.56 -9.41 16.20
C CYS A 115 -1.49 -10.54 15.78
N ASP A 116 -2.76 -10.23 15.62
CA ASP A 116 -3.76 -11.21 15.21
C ASP A 116 -3.73 -11.38 13.69
N LEU A 117 -3.58 -10.29 12.95
CA LEU A 117 -3.56 -10.30 11.49
C LEU A 117 -2.43 -9.45 10.93
N LEU A 118 -1.63 -10.04 10.03
CA LEU A 118 -0.66 -9.33 9.19
C LEU A 118 -1.13 -9.30 7.74
N VAL A 119 -1.24 -8.12 7.16
CA VAL A 119 -1.72 -7.90 5.80
C VAL A 119 -0.57 -7.46 4.90
N SER A 120 -0.26 -8.26 3.87
CA SER A 120 0.79 -7.96 2.89
C SER A 120 0.30 -8.22 1.47
N LEU A 121 -0.19 -7.17 0.79
CA LEU A 121 -0.71 -7.27 -0.57
C LEU A 121 0.38 -7.12 -1.65
N ASN A 122 1.58 -7.61 -1.37
CA ASN A 122 2.64 -7.71 -2.37
C ASN A 122 2.36 -8.92 -3.28
N LEU A 123 2.22 -8.69 -4.59
CA LEU A 123 1.96 -9.76 -5.58
C LEU A 123 3.01 -10.88 -5.57
N LYS A 124 4.28 -10.50 -5.36
CA LYS A 124 5.42 -11.43 -5.30
C LYS A 124 6.36 -10.97 -4.19
N PRO A 125 6.13 -11.39 -2.94
CA PRO A 125 7.00 -11.04 -1.82
C PRO A 125 8.45 -11.44 -2.12
N LYS A 126 9.38 -10.51 -1.89
CA LYS A 126 10.82 -10.75 -2.05
C LYS A 126 11.36 -11.44 -0.80
N MET A 127 12.61 -11.89 -0.85
CA MET A 127 13.29 -12.55 0.26
C MET A 127 13.13 -11.83 1.62
N LYS A 128 13.24 -10.50 1.63
CA LYS A 128 13.10 -9.71 2.86
C LYS A 128 11.65 -9.54 3.31
N ASP A 129 10.70 -9.53 2.38
CA ASP A 129 9.28 -9.55 2.72
C ASP A 129 8.94 -10.91 3.35
N LEU A 130 9.44 -12.01 2.77
CA LEU A 130 9.28 -13.37 3.33
C LEU A 130 9.92 -13.49 4.72
N PHE A 131 11.12 -12.92 4.92
CA PHE A 131 11.73 -12.84 6.24
C PHE A 131 10.87 -12.05 7.23
N PHE A 132 10.28 -10.93 6.81
CA PHE A 132 9.34 -10.16 7.63
C PHE A 132 8.12 -11.01 8.01
N LEU A 133 7.50 -11.70 7.05
CA LEU A 133 6.35 -12.59 7.30
C LEU A 133 6.70 -13.71 8.30
N LYS A 134 7.93 -14.23 8.26
CA LYS A 134 8.41 -15.26 9.20
C LYS A 134 8.66 -14.68 10.59
N GLN A 135 9.28 -13.50 10.66
CA GLN A 135 9.72 -12.88 11.91
C GLN A 135 8.58 -12.23 12.69
N CYS A 136 7.56 -11.74 12.00
CA CYS A 136 6.36 -11.18 12.61
C CYS A 136 5.54 -12.31 13.27
N LYS A 137 5.23 -12.14 14.56
CA LYS A 137 4.48 -13.09 15.38
C LYS A 137 2.96 -12.94 15.15
N ALA A 138 2.56 -12.96 13.88
CA ALA A 138 1.17 -12.88 13.46
C ALA A 138 0.47 -14.23 13.64
N LYS A 139 -0.79 -14.24 14.10
CA LYS A 139 -1.62 -15.45 14.10
C LYS A 139 -2.05 -15.81 12.68
N HIS A 140 -2.52 -14.81 11.94
CA HIS A 140 -2.97 -14.94 10.55
C HIS A 140 -2.18 -14.01 9.62
N ILE A 141 -1.97 -14.45 8.38
CA ILE A 141 -1.35 -13.67 7.32
C ILE A 141 -2.26 -13.64 6.08
N ALA A 142 -2.67 -12.45 5.70
CA ALA A 142 -3.34 -12.17 4.44
C ALA A 142 -2.35 -11.74 3.36
N GLY A 143 -2.44 -12.35 2.18
CA GLY A 143 -1.55 -12.03 1.07
C GLY A 143 -2.08 -12.41 -0.30
N LEU A 144 -1.40 -11.90 -1.34
CA LEU A 144 -1.74 -12.13 -2.75
C LEU A 144 -0.96 -13.29 -3.39
N ASP A 145 0.06 -13.82 -2.73
CA ASP A 145 0.84 -14.94 -3.23
C ASP A 145 0.30 -16.26 -2.64
N ASP A 146 -0.73 -16.80 -3.30
CA ASP A 146 -1.43 -18.01 -2.88
C ASP A 146 -0.55 -19.27 -2.88
N SER A 147 0.66 -19.20 -3.43
CA SER A 147 1.64 -20.29 -3.40
C SER A 147 2.38 -20.42 -2.06
N LEU A 148 2.37 -19.37 -1.24
CA LEU A 148 3.04 -19.38 0.06
C LEU A 148 2.24 -20.19 1.09
N LYS A 149 2.94 -21.05 1.84
CA LYS A 149 2.37 -21.88 2.90
C LYS A 149 2.05 -21.09 4.17
N SER A 150 2.77 -20.00 4.39
CA SER A 150 2.58 -19.09 5.52
C SER A 150 1.37 -18.15 5.37
N VAL A 151 0.81 -18.02 4.17
CA VAL A 151 -0.39 -17.23 3.88
C VAL A 151 -1.62 -18.12 3.98
N ASP A 152 -2.40 -17.93 5.04
CA ASP A 152 -3.65 -18.66 5.29
C ASP A 152 -4.88 -17.93 4.73
N ILE A 153 -4.85 -16.58 4.71
CA ILE A 153 -5.89 -15.80 4.00
C ILE A 153 -5.40 -15.48 2.58
N LYS A 154 -5.75 -16.39 1.67
CA LYS A 154 -5.38 -16.34 0.24
C LYS A 154 -6.31 -15.42 -0.55
N LEU A 155 -5.76 -14.31 -1.01
CA LEU A 155 -6.48 -13.28 -1.77
C LEU A 155 -6.06 -13.23 -3.24
N GLY A 156 -5.00 -13.92 -3.66
CA GLY A 156 -4.39 -13.80 -4.98
C GLY A 156 -5.36 -14.09 -6.10
N GLU A 157 -5.81 -15.34 -6.20
CA GLU A 157 -6.73 -15.79 -7.25
C GLU A 157 -8.12 -15.20 -7.07
N LYS A 158 -8.59 -15.05 -5.82
CA LYS A 158 -9.91 -14.51 -5.49
C LYS A 158 -10.09 -13.05 -5.92
N THR A 159 -9.01 -12.28 -5.93
CA THR A 159 -9.07 -10.83 -6.18
C THR A 159 -8.30 -10.41 -7.43
N ARG A 160 -7.84 -11.36 -8.26
CA ARG A 160 -6.87 -11.13 -9.34
C ARG A 160 -7.23 -9.94 -10.23
N ASP A 161 -8.49 -9.90 -10.65
CA ASP A 161 -9.03 -8.95 -11.63
C ASP A 161 -9.78 -7.77 -10.96
N LEU A 162 -9.72 -7.66 -9.64
CA LEU A 162 -10.36 -6.60 -8.88
C LEU A 162 -9.48 -5.35 -8.75
N HIS A 163 -10.13 -4.20 -8.59
CA HIS A 163 -9.42 -2.96 -8.25
C HIS A 163 -8.69 -3.11 -6.92
N PHE A 164 -7.62 -2.34 -6.71
CA PHE A 164 -6.77 -2.50 -5.52
C PHE A 164 -7.53 -2.27 -4.21
N ALA A 165 -8.47 -1.31 -4.20
CA ALA A 165 -9.39 -1.08 -3.08
C ALA A 165 -10.22 -2.34 -2.75
N ASP A 166 -10.75 -3.01 -3.76
CA ASP A 166 -11.62 -4.18 -3.59
C ASP A 166 -10.87 -5.40 -3.06
N LYS A 167 -9.54 -5.46 -3.23
CA LYS A 167 -8.71 -6.49 -2.59
C LYS A 167 -8.75 -6.37 -1.06
N PHE A 168 -8.74 -5.14 -0.55
CA PHE A 168 -8.92 -4.89 0.89
C PHE A 168 -10.37 -5.12 1.33
N ALA A 169 -11.36 -4.73 0.52
CA ALA A 169 -12.76 -5.00 0.85
C ALA A 169 -13.02 -6.51 0.98
N THR A 170 -12.47 -7.31 0.06
CA THR A 170 -12.54 -8.78 0.11
C THR A 170 -11.90 -9.33 1.39
N LEU A 171 -10.77 -8.76 1.82
CA LEU A 171 -10.12 -9.14 3.06
C LEU A 171 -10.99 -8.82 4.28
N LEU A 172 -11.50 -7.59 4.38
CA LEU A 172 -12.33 -7.16 5.51
C LEU A 172 -13.57 -8.05 5.64
N GLN A 173 -14.26 -8.32 4.53
CA GLN A 173 -15.42 -9.23 4.52
C GLN A 173 -15.06 -10.64 4.97
N GLN A 174 -13.90 -11.18 4.57
CA GLN A 174 -13.43 -12.50 5.01
C GLN A 174 -13.14 -12.58 6.51
N VAL A 175 -12.80 -11.45 7.14
CA VAL A 175 -12.58 -11.36 8.58
C VAL A 175 -13.78 -10.77 9.33
N GLY A 176 -14.96 -10.74 8.69
CA GLY A 176 -16.22 -10.31 9.31
C GLY A 176 -16.36 -8.80 9.56
N ILE A 177 -15.62 -7.98 8.83
CA ILE A 177 -15.65 -6.52 8.89
C ILE A 177 -16.35 -5.99 7.63
N GLU A 178 -17.34 -5.12 7.80
CA GLU A 178 -18.03 -4.45 6.70
C GLU A 178 -17.08 -3.50 5.97
N ALA A 179 -17.18 -3.40 4.63
CA ALA A 179 -16.24 -2.65 3.81
C ALA A 179 -16.93 -1.67 2.85
N HIS A 180 -16.42 -0.45 2.78
CA HIS A 180 -16.92 0.67 1.97
C HIS A 180 -15.86 1.19 0.99
N PRO A 181 -15.45 0.41 -0.03
CA PRO A 181 -14.30 0.72 -0.90
C PRO A 181 -14.44 1.99 -1.75
N GLN A 182 -15.65 2.57 -1.83
CA GLN A 182 -15.92 3.83 -2.53
C GLN A 182 -15.47 5.06 -1.74
N ARG A 183 -15.23 4.92 -0.43
CA ARG A 183 -14.75 6.02 0.42
C ARG A 183 -13.24 6.10 0.33
N TYR A 184 -12.70 7.31 0.13
CA TYR A 184 -11.28 7.54 0.31
C TYR A 184 -11.00 8.95 0.81
N VAL A 185 -9.84 9.10 1.46
CA VAL A 185 -9.37 10.33 2.08
C VAL A 185 -8.21 10.86 1.25
N ILE A 186 -8.36 12.09 0.77
CA ILE A 186 -7.24 12.91 0.31
C ILE A 186 -6.98 13.93 1.42
N PRO A 187 -5.80 13.90 2.07
CA PRO A 187 -5.47 14.88 3.11
C PRO A 187 -5.54 16.31 2.56
N GLN A 188 -6.19 17.19 3.30
CA GLN A 188 -6.37 18.60 2.95
C GLN A 188 -6.03 19.45 4.18
N THR A 189 -4.73 19.66 4.43
CA THR A 189 -4.27 20.47 5.55
C THR A 189 -4.57 21.95 5.33
N THR A 190 -4.69 22.71 6.42
CA THR A 190 -4.86 24.18 6.36
C THR A 190 -3.76 24.83 5.51
N GLU A 191 -2.51 24.37 5.66
CA GLU A 191 -1.39 24.84 4.87
C GLU A 191 -1.57 24.51 3.37
N SER A 192 -1.94 23.27 3.01
CA SER A 192 -2.13 22.90 1.60
C SER A 192 -3.23 23.71 0.92
N ARG A 193 -4.33 23.98 1.64
CA ARG A 193 -5.44 24.82 1.17
C ARG A 193 -4.99 26.27 1.00
N ARG A 194 -4.24 26.80 1.96
CA ARG A 194 -3.69 28.16 1.90
C ARG A 194 -2.74 28.31 0.71
N THR A 195 -1.78 27.40 0.54
CA THR A 195 -0.83 27.45 -0.59
C THR A 195 -1.56 27.38 -1.94
N ALA A 196 -2.58 26.54 -2.06
CA ALA A 196 -3.39 26.48 -3.28
C ALA A 196 -4.16 27.78 -3.52
N ALA A 197 -4.78 28.35 -2.49
CA ALA A 197 -5.51 29.61 -2.58
C ALA A 197 -4.59 30.79 -2.95
N GLU A 198 -3.45 30.93 -2.27
CA GLU A 198 -2.44 31.96 -2.56
C GLU A 198 -1.94 31.88 -4.00
N PHE A 199 -1.72 30.67 -4.52
CA PHE A 199 -1.32 30.48 -5.91
C PHE A 199 -2.42 30.90 -6.89
N ILE A 200 -3.67 30.52 -6.62
CA ILE A 200 -4.84 30.88 -7.45
C ILE A 200 -5.02 32.41 -7.48
N ASP A 201 -4.93 33.07 -6.33
CA ASP A 201 -5.10 34.51 -6.19
C ASP A 201 -3.94 35.28 -6.87
N MET A 202 -2.70 34.87 -6.62
CA MET A 202 -1.51 35.47 -7.24
C MET A 202 -1.55 35.38 -8.77
N GLN A 203 -2.04 34.27 -9.30
CA GLN A 203 -2.17 34.04 -10.74
C GLN A 203 -3.50 34.56 -11.31
N LYS A 204 -4.38 35.14 -10.48
CA LYS A 204 -5.72 35.63 -10.85
C LYS A 204 -6.54 34.59 -11.62
N LEU A 205 -6.45 33.31 -11.22
CA LEU A 205 -7.08 32.21 -11.93
C LEU A 205 -8.57 32.13 -11.58
N THR A 206 -9.42 32.49 -12.53
CA THR A 206 -10.89 32.41 -12.35
C THR A 206 -11.48 31.14 -12.95
N ARG A 207 -10.87 30.61 -14.01
CA ARG A 207 -11.23 29.33 -14.66
C ARG A 207 -9.97 28.62 -15.09
N PHE A 208 -9.71 27.45 -14.53
CA PHE A 208 -8.51 26.68 -14.83
C PHE A 208 -8.79 25.19 -14.86
N ALA A 209 -7.92 24.46 -15.55
CA ALA A 209 -7.88 23.00 -15.54
C ALA A 209 -6.47 22.57 -15.14
N VAL A 210 -6.38 21.56 -14.27
CA VAL A 210 -5.10 21.01 -13.82
C VAL A 210 -4.80 19.75 -14.61
N ILE A 211 -3.60 19.69 -15.22
CA ILE A 211 -3.14 18.54 -15.99
C ILE A 211 -1.93 17.95 -15.29
N ASN A 212 -2.05 16.72 -14.80
CA ASN A 212 -0.88 15.95 -14.37
C ASN A 212 -0.37 15.10 -15.54
N ALA A 213 0.68 15.59 -16.21
CA ALA A 213 1.32 14.91 -17.33
C ALA A 213 2.34 13.84 -16.90
N TYR A 214 2.54 13.65 -15.59
CA TYR A 214 3.63 12.85 -15.05
C TYR A 214 3.13 11.57 -14.36
N GLY A 215 3.91 10.51 -14.52
CA GLY A 215 3.75 9.24 -13.84
C GLY A 215 5.10 8.70 -13.36
N SER A 216 5.07 7.65 -12.53
CA SER A 216 6.28 7.09 -11.91
C SER A 216 7.27 6.44 -12.91
N GLY A 217 6.84 6.12 -14.12
CA GLY A 217 7.69 5.55 -15.18
C GLY A 217 7.59 6.33 -16.48
N ASN A 218 8.64 6.31 -17.31
CA ASN A 218 8.70 7.09 -18.56
C ASN A 218 7.58 6.73 -19.55
N ALA A 219 7.17 5.46 -19.62
CA ALA A 219 6.06 5.02 -20.46
C ALA A 219 4.68 5.53 -19.97
N ARG A 220 4.60 6.10 -18.76
CA ARG A 220 3.37 6.64 -18.14
C ARG A 220 3.40 8.16 -18.05
N LYS A 221 4.30 8.81 -18.80
CA LYS A 221 4.43 10.27 -18.87
C LYS A 221 4.04 10.71 -20.27
N LEU A 222 3.36 11.86 -20.36
CA LEU A 222 3.26 12.55 -21.63
C LEU A 222 4.59 13.25 -21.91
N ASN A 223 5.08 13.12 -23.14
CA ASN A 223 6.23 13.93 -23.58
C ASN A 223 5.79 15.38 -23.82
N THR A 224 6.76 16.30 -23.85
CA THR A 224 6.51 17.74 -23.99
C THR A 224 5.64 18.07 -25.21
N ALA A 225 5.89 17.44 -26.36
CA ALA A 225 5.10 17.65 -27.57
C ALA A 225 3.64 17.22 -27.41
N SER A 226 3.37 16.16 -26.66
CA SER A 226 2.01 15.68 -26.40
C SER A 226 1.30 16.54 -25.36
N VAL A 227 2.01 17.04 -24.35
CA VAL A 227 1.48 18.03 -23.40
C VAL A 227 1.09 19.31 -24.14
N HIS A 228 1.95 19.83 -25.02
CA HIS A 228 1.65 21.01 -25.81
C HIS A 228 0.40 20.82 -26.68
N ARG A 229 0.33 19.69 -27.41
CA ARG A 229 -0.86 19.35 -28.20
C ARG A 229 -2.13 19.28 -27.36
N LEU A 230 -2.06 18.64 -26.18
CA LEU A 230 -3.21 18.55 -25.27
C LEU A 230 -3.66 19.92 -24.77
N VAL A 231 -2.72 20.79 -24.38
CA VAL A 231 -3.02 22.15 -23.92
C VAL A 231 -3.68 22.98 -25.03
N GLU A 232 -3.17 22.90 -26.25
CA GLU A 232 -3.77 23.60 -27.40
C GLU A 232 -5.19 23.09 -27.71
N MET A 233 -5.40 21.77 -27.67
CA MET A 233 -6.74 21.18 -27.85
C MET A 233 -7.74 21.68 -26.81
N ILE A 234 -7.33 21.78 -25.53
CA ILE A 234 -8.18 22.27 -24.45
C ILE A 234 -8.49 23.75 -24.65
N LYS A 235 -7.48 24.59 -24.95
CA LYS A 235 -7.65 26.03 -25.19
C LYS A 235 -8.56 26.34 -26.36
N ASN A 236 -8.47 25.56 -27.44
CA ASN A 236 -9.29 25.79 -28.64
C ASN A 236 -10.76 25.41 -28.43
N ARG A 237 -11.04 24.40 -27.58
CA ARG A 237 -12.42 24.03 -27.23
C ARG A 237 -13.11 25.00 -26.28
N THR A 238 -12.38 25.67 -25.39
CA THR A 238 -12.96 26.67 -24.47
C THR A 238 -13.16 28.05 -25.09
N ARG A 239 -12.70 28.26 -26.33
CA ARG A 239 -12.90 29.49 -27.11
C ARG A 239 -14.10 29.44 -28.07
N ALA A 240 -14.66 28.25 -28.28
CA ALA A 240 -15.90 28.04 -29.05
C ALA A 240 -17.09 27.96 -28.08
#